data_AF-B4FCU4-F1
#
_entry.id   AF-B4FCU4-F1
#
_cell.length_a   1.000
_cell.length_b   1.000
_cell.length_c   1.000
_cell.angle_alpha   90.00
_cell.angle_beta   90.00
_cell.angle_gamma   90.00
#
_symmetry.space_group_name_H-M   'P 1'
#
loop_
_entity.id
_entity.type
_entity.pdbx_description
1 polymer ?
#
loop_
_entity_poly.entity_id
_entity_poly.type
_entity_poly.pdbx_seq_one_letter_code
_entity_poly.pdbx_strand_id
1 'polypeptide(L)'
;MAGALLSSPHTLPSPTSQSPFRPRSRGPLHAGAARVLPPRRRAFVLASCSREPAARNRGLEVERRRLLMSGLVSSFAIMLPISEAYAVMETDEDVKMNTQIDEINAYSFLYPVELPGKKFTFKWVESRKPERYSSAAPLSPDARQRIVSERVDMIHNVVISVSIGPPNSRFLPSKDKSSWDPKDVADCILSDRSTMKVTTGQRMTESSVLDAHVAEVDGEPYWYYEYLVRKSPTKSAPEPNLFRHNVACTAERDGYLYSLNASTLSKQWESMGPFLQKTVASFRLLPGTENYVPPYKDPWRFW
;
A
#
# COMPACT_ATOMS: atom_id res chain seq x y z
N MET A 1 18.43 -58.19 19.54
CA MET A 1 18.22 -58.55 18.13
C MET A 1 18.59 -57.35 17.27
N ALA A 2 19.74 -57.43 16.61
CA ALA A 2 20.36 -56.38 15.82
C ALA A 2 19.86 -56.39 14.37
N GLY A 3 20.01 -55.27 13.66
CA GLY A 3 19.77 -55.20 12.21
C GLY A 3 19.80 -53.77 11.69
N ALA A 4 20.97 -53.14 11.68
CA ALA A 4 21.25 -51.93 10.91
C ALA A 4 21.82 -52.31 9.54
N LEU A 5 21.37 -51.67 8.46
CA LEU A 5 22.07 -51.65 7.18
C LEU A 5 22.17 -50.20 6.68
N LEU A 6 23.41 -49.71 6.68
CA LEU A 6 23.89 -48.49 6.05
C LEU A 6 24.08 -48.74 4.55
N SER A 7 23.81 -47.73 3.72
CA SER A 7 24.50 -47.54 2.44
C SER A 7 24.73 -46.05 2.16
N SER A 8 25.88 -45.78 1.55
CA SER A 8 26.71 -44.57 1.60
C SER A 8 26.33 -43.46 0.61
N PRO A 9 26.89 -42.23 0.74
CA PRO A 9 26.59 -41.10 -0.14
C PRO A 9 27.56 -40.98 -1.33
N HIS A 10 27.09 -40.38 -2.42
CA HIS A 10 27.91 -40.02 -3.60
C HIS A 10 28.30 -38.52 -3.57
N THR A 11 29.60 -38.27 -3.66
CA THR A 11 30.26 -36.99 -3.91
C THR A 11 30.33 -36.69 -5.42
N LEU A 12 30.13 -35.42 -5.80
CA LEU A 12 30.39 -34.89 -7.15
C LEU A 12 31.48 -33.79 -7.07
N PRO A 13 32.35 -33.66 -8.09
CA PRO A 13 33.61 -32.92 -8.00
C PRO A 13 33.50 -31.47 -8.50
N SER A 14 34.41 -30.63 -8.01
CA SER A 14 34.73 -29.29 -8.52
C SER A 14 35.84 -29.35 -9.59
N PRO A 15 35.78 -28.54 -10.67
CA PRO A 15 36.92 -28.30 -11.54
C PRO A 15 37.48 -26.88 -11.36
N THR A 16 38.74 -26.80 -10.96
CA THR A 16 39.64 -25.66 -11.19
C THR A 16 40.39 -25.89 -12.51
N SER A 17 40.36 -24.93 -13.43
CA SER A 17 41.42 -24.78 -14.44
C SER A 17 41.48 -23.36 -14.98
N GLN A 18 42.69 -22.82 -14.98
CA GLN A 18 43.12 -21.51 -15.45
C GLN A 18 43.48 -21.58 -16.95
N SER A 19 43.28 -20.51 -17.72
CA SER A 19 44.35 -19.95 -18.59
C SER A 19 43.92 -18.60 -19.22
N PRO A 20 44.88 -17.73 -19.61
CA PRO A 20 44.64 -16.32 -19.90
C PRO A 20 44.73 -15.96 -21.40
N PHE A 21 44.05 -14.88 -21.83
CA PHE A 21 44.32 -14.22 -23.10
C PHE A 21 44.41 -12.69 -22.95
N ARG A 22 45.55 -12.15 -23.41
CA ARG A 22 45.93 -10.72 -23.47
C ARG A 22 45.44 -10.05 -24.78
N PRO A 23 45.44 -8.71 -24.87
CA PRO A 23 44.66 -7.92 -25.83
C PRO A 23 45.43 -7.53 -27.10
N ARG A 24 44.69 -7.09 -28.14
CA ARG A 24 45.25 -6.46 -29.35
C ARG A 24 44.45 -5.21 -29.77
N SER A 25 45.19 -4.12 -29.96
CA SER A 25 44.79 -2.80 -30.43
C SER A 25 44.43 -2.74 -31.93
N ARG A 26 43.52 -1.84 -32.33
CA ARG A 26 43.55 -1.12 -33.63
C ARG A 26 42.85 0.23 -33.51
N GLY A 27 43.47 1.25 -34.11
CA GLY A 27 43.25 2.68 -33.89
C GLY A 27 42.16 3.37 -34.74
N PRO A 28 42.11 4.73 -34.70
CA PRO A 28 40.98 5.56 -35.13
C PRO A 28 41.20 6.22 -36.51
N LEU A 29 40.17 6.85 -37.09
CA LEU A 29 40.25 7.98 -38.06
C LEU A 29 38.86 8.56 -38.44
N HIS A 30 38.85 9.87 -38.74
CA HIS A 30 37.81 10.75 -39.34
C HIS A 30 36.66 11.27 -38.43
N ALA A 31 36.60 12.56 -38.04
CA ALA A 31 36.56 13.86 -38.76
C ALA A 31 35.17 14.23 -39.32
N GLY A 32 34.59 15.32 -38.80
CA GLY A 32 33.37 15.95 -39.34
C GLY A 32 32.81 17.03 -38.41
N ALA A 33 33.18 18.29 -38.66
CA ALA A 33 32.68 19.47 -37.97
C ALA A 33 31.44 20.05 -38.68
N ALA A 34 30.44 20.53 -37.93
CA ALA A 34 29.51 21.56 -38.41
C ALA A 34 28.85 22.30 -37.23
N ARG A 35 29.03 23.62 -37.20
CA ARG A 35 28.36 24.61 -36.34
C ARG A 35 26.98 24.94 -36.91
N VAL A 36 25.97 25.13 -36.06
CA VAL A 36 24.75 25.90 -36.39
C VAL A 36 24.36 26.79 -35.19
N LEU A 37 24.13 28.07 -35.49
CA LEU A 37 23.72 29.19 -34.61
C LEU A 37 22.19 29.22 -34.38
N PRO A 38 21.67 29.93 -33.35
CA PRO A 38 20.25 29.93 -32.99
C PRO A 38 19.48 31.11 -33.63
N PRO A 39 18.12 31.14 -33.60
CA PRO A 39 17.35 32.34 -33.88
C PRO A 39 16.67 32.96 -32.66
N ARG A 40 16.45 34.27 -32.84
CA ARG A 40 15.92 35.32 -31.96
C ARG A 40 14.38 35.38 -31.94
N ARG A 41 13.88 35.95 -30.84
CA ARG A 41 12.73 36.89 -30.69
C ARG A 41 11.30 36.42 -31.04
N ARG A 42 10.40 36.61 -30.06
CA ARG A 42 9.19 37.45 -30.21
C ARG A 42 8.74 37.99 -28.84
N ALA A 43 8.54 39.29 -28.78
CA ALA A 43 7.90 40.01 -27.69
C ALA A 43 6.40 40.14 -27.99
N PHE A 44 5.56 40.06 -26.97
CA PHE A 44 4.21 40.61 -26.97
C PHE A 44 4.09 41.59 -25.80
N VAL A 45 3.82 42.84 -26.16
CA VAL A 45 3.38 43.93 -25.28
C VAL A 45 1.87 44.03 -25.47
N LEU A 46 1.10 44.15 -24.40
CA LEU A 46 -0.11 44.99 -24.39
C LEU A 46 -0.39 45.43 -22.95
N ALA A 47 -0.44 46.74 -22.78
CA ALA A 47 -0.72 47.47 -21.56
C ALA A 47 -2.23 47.54 -21.28
N SER A 48 -2.61 47.67 -20.02
CA SER A 48 -3.79 48.43 -19.63
C SER A 48 -3.52 49.17 -18.33
N CYS A 49 -3.87 50.45 -18.35
CA CYS A 49 -3.49 51.47 -17.39
C CYS A 49 -4.42 51.49 -16.16
N SER A 50 -3.77 51.60 -15.00
CA SER A 50 -4.08 52.44 -13.84
C SER A 50 -5.40 53.22 -13.77
N ARG A 51 -6.08 53.09 -12.61
CA ARG A 51 -6.78 54.20 -11.94
C ARG A 51 -6.68 54.04 -10.42
N GLU A 52 -6.06 55.01 -9.79
CA GLU A 52 -5.87 55.22 -8.34
C GLU A 52 -6.63 56.53 -7.94
N PRO A 53 -6.60 57.05 -6.69
CA PRO A 53 -7.71 56.96 -5.74
C PRO A 53 -8.24 58.33 -5.21
N ALA A 54 -9.15 58.24 -4.21
CA ALA A 54 -9.39 59.19 -3.11
C ALA A 54 -10.29 60.45 -3.29
N ALA A 55 -11.41 60.45 -2.56
CA ALA A 55 -12.06 61.62 -1.90
C ALA A 55 -13.03 61.06 -0.82
N ARG A 56 -12.75 61.07 0.49
CA ARG A 56 -12.66 62.14 1.51
C ARG A 56 -14.03 62.64 2.04
N ASN A 57 -14.20 62.50 3.37
CA ASN A 57 -15.12 63.20 4.31
C ASN A 57 -16.61 62.81 4.23
N ARG A 58 -17.45 62.72 5.29
CA ARG A 58 -17.52 63.00 6.75
C ARG A 58 -18.78 62.20 7.19
N GLY A 59 -18.93 61.57 8.35
CA GLY A 59 -18.90 62.09 9.72
C GLY A 59 -20.08 61.47 10.52
N LEU A 60 -19.91 61.38 11.85
CA LEU A 60 -20.83 60.91 12.92
C LEU A 60 -21.17 59.41 12.94
N GLU A 61 -20.59 58.61 13.84
CA GLU A 61 -21.00 58.42 15.26
C GLU A 61 -22.47 58.00 15.41
N VAL A 62 -22.72 56.79 15.88
CA VAL A 62 -23.55 56.46 17.07
C VAL A 62 -23.47 54.97 17.37
N GLU A 63 -23.56 54.70 18.66
CA GLU A 63 -23.10 53.59 19.45
C GLU A 63 -24.12 52.45 19.62
N ARG A 64 -23.56 51.29 19.98
CA ARG A 64 -24.22 50.06 20.46
C ARG A 64 -25.39 50.31 21.42
N ARG A 65 -26.54 49.64 21.21
CA ARG A 65 -27.17 48.63 22.10
C ARG A 65 -28.70 48.48 21.91
N ARG A 66 -29.08 47.22 21.67
CA ARG A 66 -30.19 46.43 22.26
C ARG A 66 -31.67 46.82 22.01
N LEU A 67 -32.41 45.74 21.71
CA LEU A 67 -33.86 45.47 21.92
C LEU A 67 -34.76 46.20 20.89
N LEU A 68 -35.82 45.64 20.29
CA LEU A 68 -36.62 44.44 20.55
C LEU A 68 -37.64 44.29 19.39
N MET A 69 -38.15 43.07 19.18
CA MET A 69 -39.43 42.71 18.51
C MET A 69 -39.54 42.72 16.98
N SER A 70 -39.55 41.52 16.39
CA SER A 70 -40.72 41.02 15.63
C SER A 70 -40.51 39.54 15.28
N GLY A 71 -41.18 38.67 16.04
CA GLY A 71 -41.30 37.25 15.74
C GLY A 71 -42.63 36.98 15.06
N LEU A 72 -42.60 36.15 14.01
CA LEU A 72 -43.60 35.15 13.62
C LEU A 72 -43.09 34.48 12.32
N VAL A 73 -43.55 33.25 12.08
CA VAL A 73 -43.40 32.39 10.89
C VAL A 73 -42.33 31.29 10.98
N SER A 74 -42.75 30.23 11.69
CA SER A 74 -42.68 28.80 11.33
C SER A 74 -41.68 28.38 10.24
N SER A 75 -40.69 27.58 10.63
CA SER A 75 -39.99 26.67 9.73
C SER A 75 -39.82 25.34 10.45
N PHE A 76 -40.40 24.30 9.87
CA PHE A 76 -40.35 22.93 10.34
C PHE A 76 -38.89 22.50 10.51
N ALA A 77 -38.51 22.17 11.74
CA ALA A 77 -37.26 21.47 12.00
C ALA A 77 -37.41 20.03 11.50
N ILE A 78 -36.91 19.77 10.29
CA ILE A 78 -36.67 18.41 9.82
C ILE A 78 -35.46 17.90 10.60
N MET A 79 -35.73 17.28 11.75
CA MET A 79 -34.83 16.33 12.38
C MET A 79 -34.67 15.17 11.39
N LEU A 80 -33.58 15.19 10.63
CA LEU A 80 -33.15 14.02 9.87
C LEU A 80 -32.47 13.07 10.86
N PRO A 81 -33.07 11.90 11.19
CA PRO A 81 -32.24 10.80 11.64
C PRO A 81 -31.41 10.38 10.42
N ILE A 82 -30.09 10.29 10.57
CA ILE A 82 -29.27 9.53 9.62
C ILE A 82 -29.61 8.06 9.90
N SER A 83 -30.80 7.64 9.46
CA SER A 83 -31.22 6.26 9.36
C SER A 83 -30.51 5.67 8.16
N GLU A 84 -29.46 4.90 8.45
CA GLU A 84 -29.38 3.49 8.05
C GLU A 84 -30.20 3.14 6.79
N ALA A 85 -29.67 3.53 5.64
CA ALA A 85 -30.19 3.14 4.32
C ALA A 85 -29.03 2.54 3.51
N TYR A 86 -28.50 1.42 3.99
CA TYR A 86 -27.80 0.49 3.12
C TYR A 86 -28.86 -0.27 2.35
N ALA A 87 -28.91 -0.01 1.05
CA ALA A 87 -29.72 -0.78 0.12
C ALA A 87 -29.44 -2.27 0.33
N VAL A 88 -30.52 -2.99 0.63
CA VAL A 88 -30.60 -4.45 0.68
C VAL A 88 -30.04 -5.00 -0.64
N MET A 89 -28.81 -5.49 -0.60
CA MET A 89 -28.30 -6.42 -1.59
C MET A 89 -28.38 -7.81 -0.97
N GLU A 90 -28.99 -8.71 -1.73
CA GLU A 90 -29.44 -10.04 -1.34
C GLU A 90 -28.35 -10.91 -0.73
N THR A 91 -28.69 -11.51 0.43
CA THR A 91 -28.21 -12.79 0.97
C THR A 91 -26.70 -13.08 0.90
N ASP A 92 -25.99 -12.83 1.99
CA ASP A 92 -24.95 -13.78 2.42
C ASP A 92 -24.80 -13.71 3.94
N GLU A 93 -24.74 -14.86 4.59
CA GLU A 93 -24.83 -14.98 6.04
C GLU A 93 -23.77 -14.11 6.76
N ASP A 94 -24.11 -13.53 7.93
CA ASP A 94 -23.24 -12.57 8.61
C ASP A 94 -21.95 -13.23 9.12
N VAL A 95 -20.87 -13.08 8.36
CA VAL A 95 -19.51 -13.42 8.81
C VAL A 95 -19.20 -12.58 10.03
N LYS A 96 -18.86 -13.25 11.13
CA LYS A 96 -18.45 -12.59 12.36
C LYS A 96 -17.06 -12.02 12.16
N MET A 97 -16.98 -10.70 12.04
CA MET A 97 -15.72 -9.96 11.94
C MET A 97 -15.35 -9.38 13.32
N ASN A 98 -14.07 -9.17 13.57
CA ASN A 98 -13.59 -8.37 14.69
C ASN A 98 -12.75 -7.20 14.21
N THR A 99 -12.67 -6.14 15.01
CA THR A 99 -11.93 -4.92 14.66
C THR A 99 -10.53 -4.97 15.26
N GLN A 100 -9.53 -4.77 14.41
CA GLN A 100 -8.19 -4.42 14.83
C GLN A 100 -8.04 -2.89 14.83
N ILE A 101 -7.53 -2.36 15.93
CA ILE A 101 -7.12 -0.96 16.05
C ILE A 101 -5.64 -0.93 16.44
N ASP A 102 -4.83 -0.20 15.69
CA ASP A 102 -3.45 0.10 16.05
C ASP A 102 -3.32 1.61 16.29
N GLU A 103 -3.22 1.99 17.56
CA GLU A 103 -3.08 3.38 17.98
C GLU A 103 -1.66 3.94 17.70
N ILE A 104 -0.65 3.08 17.65
CA ILE A 104 0.75 3.48 17.45
C ILE A 104 0.94 3.97 16.02
N ASN A 105 0.43 3.20 15.05
CA ASN A 105 0.50 3.54 13.63
C ASN A 105 -0.77 4.23 13.11
N ALA A 106 -1.79 4.39 13.97
CA ALA A 106 -3.07 5.05 13.70
C ALA A 106 -3.80 4.49 12.47
N TYR A 107 -4.11 3.19 12.49
CA TYR A 107 -4.97 2.54 11.48
C TYR A 107 -5.95 1.55 12.12
N SER A 108 -6.98 1.16 11.38
CA SER A 108 -7.89 0.07 11.74
C SER A 108 -8.26 -0.79 10.53
N PHE A 109 -8.69 -2.02 10.80
CA PHE A 109 -9.33 -2.90 9.82
C PHE A 109 -10.16 -3.98 10.51
N LEU A 110 -11.10 -4.57 9.78
CA LEU A 110 -11.87 -5.74 10.19
C LEU A 110 -11.20 -7.03 9.71
N TYR A 111 -11.24 -8.08 10.51
CA TYR A 111 -10.78 -9.42 10.12
C TYR A 111 -11.80 -10.50 10.50
N PRO A 112 -11.97 -11.55 9.69
CA PRO A 112 -12.97 -12.58 9.93
C PRO A 112 -12.56 -13.48 11.09
N VAL A 113 -13.48 -13.77 12.00
CA VAL A 113 -13.26 -14.65 13.16
C VAL A 113 -14.00 -15.97 12.98
N GLU A 114 -15.21 -15.94 12.44
CA GLU A 114 -16.05 -17.11 12.24
C GLU A 114 -16.82 -16.95 10.94
N LEU A 115 -16.82 -18.00 10.13
CA LEU A 115 -17.58 -18.03 8.89
C LEU A 115 -18.97 -18.62 9.15
N PRO A 116 -20.00 -18.07 8.53
CA PRO A 116 -21.36 -18.53 8.73
C PRO A 116 -21.59 -19.87 7.99
N GLY A 117 -22.61 -20.63 8.40
CA GLY A 117 -22.95 -21.95 7.84
C GLY A 117 -21.92 -23.08 8.05
N LYS A 118 -20.70 -22.78 8.53
CA LYS A 118 -19.64 -23.77 8.80
C LYS A 118 -19.22 -23.63 10.26
N LYS A 119 -18.92 -24.75 10.94
CA LYS A 119 -18.21 -24.74 12.24
C LYS A 119 -16.74 -24.33 12.06
N PHE A 120 -16.53 -23.26 11.29
CA PHE A 120 -15.25 -22.77 10.86
C PHE A 120 -14.94 -21.52 11.67
N THR A 121 -13.96 -21.64 12.55
CA THR A 121 -13.44 -20.53 13.33
C THR A 121 -11.97 -20.37 12.98
N PHE A 122 -11.57 -19.14 12.66
CA PHE A 122 -10.17 -18.84 12.41
C PHE A 122 -9.36 -19.00 13.70
N LYS A 123 -8.20 -19.66 13.59
CA LYS A 123 -7.24 -19.81 14.69
C LYS A 123 -6.09 -18.81 14.49
N TRP A 124 -6.44 -17.52 14.57
CA TRP A 124 -5.48 -16.45 14.39
C TRP A 124 -4.37 -16.51 15.44
N VAL A 125 -3.14 -16.50 14.95
CA VAL A 125 -1.93 -16.25 15.73
C VAL A 125 -1.38 -14.90 15.29
N GLU A 126 -1.20 -13.99 16.24
CA GLU A 126 -0.49 -12.74 16.01
C GLU A 126 1.02 -13.03 15.94
N SER A 127 1.52 -13.28 14.73
CA SER A 127 2.95 -13.53 14.50
C SER A 127 3.77 -12.27 14.73
N ARG A 128 3.20 -11.09 14.47
CA ARG A 128 3.77 -9.78 14.81
C ARG A 128 2.71 -8.90 15.44
N LYS A 129 2.93 -8.55 16.71
CA LYS A 129 2.11 -7.54 17.39
C LYS A 129 2.32 -6.18 16.73
N PRO A 130 1.30 -5.30 16.74
CA PRO A 130 1.45 -3.91 16.36
C PRO A 130 2.69 -3.28 17.00
N GLU A 131 3.62 -2.83 16.17
CA GLU A 131 4.87 -2.20 16.57
C GLU A 131 5.13 -0.94 15.75
N ARG A 132 6.00 -0.06 16.23
CA ARG A 132 6.40 1.13 15.49
C ARG A 132 7.07 0.72 14.18
N TYR A 133 6.86 1.49 13.12
CA TYR A 133 7.63 1.34 11.86
C TYR A 133 9.15 1.26 12.10
N SER A 134 9.66 2.04 13.06
CA SER A 134 11.07 2.07 13.45
C SER A 134 11.57 0.84 14.21
N SER A 135 10.67 -0.01 14.71
CA SER A 135 11.02 -1.25 15.42
C SER A 135 10.79 -2.48 14.53
N ALA A 136 9.94 -2.35 13.51
CA ALA A 136 9.60 -3.43 12.61
C ALA A 136 10.81 -3.91 11.79
N ALA A 137 11.07 -5.22 11.84
CA ALA A 137 12.15 -5.83 11.07
C ALA A 137 11.89 -5.68 9.56
N PRO A 138 12.90 -5.27 8.77
CA PRO A 138 12.73 -5.11 7.33
C PRO A 138 12.55 -6.48 6.66
N LEU A 139 11.80 -6.52 5.56
CA LEU A 139 11.54 -7.78 4.85
C LEU A 139 12.76 -8.32 4.11
N SER A 140 13.69 -7.45 3.76
CA SER A 140 15.01 -7.74 3.20
C SER A 140 15.95 -6.59 3.58
N PRO A 141 17.28 -6.73 3.46
CA PRO A 141 18.21 -5.65 3.78
C PRO A 141 17.92 -4.33 3.05
N ASP A 142 17.39 -4.43 1.82
CA ASP A 142 16.99 -3.29 0.99
C ASP A 142 15.48 -3.02 1.03
N ALA A 143 14.71 -3.80 1.81
CA ALA A 143 13.26 -3.63 1.86
C ALA A 143 12.92 -2.34 2.57
N ARG A 144 12.29 -1.46 1.81
CA ARG A 144 11.76 -0.18 2.29
C ARG A 144 10.48 -0.40 3.10
N GLN A 145 9.75 -1.48 2.80
CA GLN A 145 8.53 -1.88 3.48
C GLN A 145 8.83 -2.73 4.72
N ARG A 146 8.16 -2.43 5.83
CA ARG A 146 8.30 -3.14 7.11
C ARG A 146 6.94 -3.60 7.59
N ILE A 147 6.82 -4.88 7.94
CA ILE A 147 5.56 -5.42 8.48
C ILE A 147 5.46 -5.02 9.96
N VAL A 148 4.52 -4.12 10.25
CA VAL A 148 4.25 -3.59 11.61
C VAL A 148 3.21 -4.41 12.36
N SER A 149 2.42 -5.23 11.65
CA SER A 149 1.48 -6.16 12.27
C SER A 149 1.20 -7.32 11.33
N GLU A 150 1.11 -8.53 11.88
CA GLU A 150 0.79 -9.73 11.11
C GLU A 150 -0.02 -10.73 11.92
N ARG A 151 -1.05 -11.27 11.29
CA ARG A 151 -1.90 -12.35 11.79
C ARG A 151 -1.93 -13.49 10.79
N VAL A 152 -1.74 -14.70 11.30
CA VAL A 152 -1.69 -15.92 10.49
C VAL A 152 -2.64 -16.95 11.07
N ASP A 153 -3.50 -17.52 10.23
CA ASP A 153 -4.16 -18.79 10.50
C ASP A 153 -3.36 -19.89 9.78
N MET A 154 -2.57 -20.64 10.56
CA MET A 154 -1.72 -21.69 10.01
C MET A 154 -2.52 -22.91 9.51
N ILE A 155 -3.71 -23.14 10.06
CA ILE A 155 -4.57 -24.27 9.68
C ILE A 155 -5.14 -24.00 8.29
N HIS A 156 -5.66 -22.79 8.09
CA HIS A 156 -6.35 -22.41 6.87
C HIS A 156 -5.48 -21.66 5.86
N ASN A 157 -4.19 -21.47 6.16
CA ASN A 157 -3.21 -20.78 5.32
C ASN A 157 -3.58 -19.32 4.97
N VAL A 158 -4.32 -18.65 5.86
CA VAL A 158 -4.72 -17.25 5.68
C VAL A 158 -3.74 -16.33 6.40
N VAL A 159 -3.35 -15.23 5.75
CA VAL A 159 -2.42 -14.24 6.30
C VAL A 159 -2.99 -12.85 6.08
N ILE A 160 -3.02 -12.05 7.14
CA ILE A 160 -3.34 -10.62 7.10
C ILE A 160 -2.15 -9.87 7.68
N SER A 161 -1.58 -8.94 6.92
CA SER A 161 -0.39 -8.19 7.32
C SER A 161 -0.52 -6.72 6.96
N VAL A 162 -0.07 -5.82 7.84
CA VAL A 162 0.08 -4.40 7.55
C VAL A 162 1.57 -4.09 7.41
N SER A 163 1.94 -3.47 6.30
CA SER A 163 3.28 -2.95 6.08
C SER A 163 3.27 -1.44 5.87
N ILE A 164 4.31 -0.79 6.39
CA ILE A 164 4.53 0.65 6.20
C ILE A 164 5.89 0.82 5.52
N GLY A 165 6.03 1.82 4.65
CA GLY A 165 7.31 2.17 4.05
C GLY A 165 7.23 3.35 3.07
N PRO A 166 8.37 4.00 2.77
CA PRO A 166 8.38 5.15 1.89
C PRO A 166 8.19 4.75 0.41
N PRO A 167 7.50 5.56 -0.41
CA PRO A 167 7.22 5.26 -1.81
C PRO A 167 8.49 5.19 -2.67
N ASN A 168 8.53 4.24 -3.61
CA ASN A 168 9.66 4.05 -4.50
C ASN A 168 9.58 4.97 -5.72
N SER A 169 10.48 5.96 -5.80
CA SER A 169 10.51 6.96 -6.87
C SER A 169 10.76 6.39 -8.27
N ARG A 170 11.17 5.11 -8.38
CA ARG A 170 11.22 4.40 -9.67
C ARG A 170 9.83 4.14 -10.26
N PHE A 171 8.82 3.94 -9.41
CA PHE A 171 7.44 3.67 -9.80
C PHE A 171 6.56 4.90 -9.59
N LEU A 172 6.80 5.65 -8.52
CA LEU A 172 6.02 6.83 -8.15
C LEU A 172 6.92 8.08 -8.19
N PRO A 173 7.20 8.63 -9.39
CA PRO A 173 8.14 9.75 -9.54
C PRO A 173 7.57 11.08 -9.02
N SER A 174 6.25 11.25 -9.09
CA SER A 174 5.55 12.44 -8.60
C SER A 174 5.37 12.38 -7.09
N LYS A 175 5.50 13.53 -6.41
CA LYS A 175 5.10 13.67 -5.00
C LYS A 175 3.59 13.85 -4.83
N ASP A 176 2.91 14.22 -5.90
CA ASP A 176 1.47 14.42 -5.89
C ASP A 176 0.77 13.07 -6.03
N LYS A 177 0.21 12.58 -4.91
CA LYS A 177 -0.45 11.29 -4.85
C LYS A 177 -1.72 11.21 -5.70
N SER A 178 -2.35 12.34 -6.02
CA SER A 178 -3.54 12.35 -6.91
C SER A 178 -3.20 11.93 -8.34
N SER A 179 -1.92 11.99 -8.72
CA SER A 179 -1.42 11.61 -10.05
C SER A 179 -0.98 10.14 -10.16
N TRP A 180 -1.04 9.36 -9.08
CA TRP A 180 -0.50 8.00 -9.06
C TRP A 180 -1.48 6.99 -9.67
N ASP A 181 -1.00 6.23 -10.65
CA ASP A 181 -1.74 5.11 -11.21
C ASP A 181 -1.83 3.95 -10.20
N PRO A 182 -3.01 3.33 -9.99
CA PRO A 182 -3.17 2.23 -9.06
C PRO A 182 -2.23 1.05 -9.29
N LYS A 183 -1.91 0.76 -10.56
CA LYS A 183 -0.99 -0.32 -10.92
C LYS A 183 0.44 0.03 -10.54
N ASP A 184 0.86 1.28 -10.74
CA ASP A 184 2.19 1.75 -10.34
C ASP A 184 2.36 1.71 -8.81
N VAL A 185 1.30 1.99 -8.05
CA VAL A 185 1.29 1.82 -6.58
C VAL A 185 1.43 0.35 -6.19
N ALA A 186 0.71 -0.55 -6.86
CA ALA A 186 0.84 -1.99 -6.63
C ALA A 186 2.26 -2.47 -6.93
N ASP A 187 2.80 -2.14 -8.11
CA ASP A 187 4.15 -2.53 -8.53
C ASP A 187 5.23 -1.93 -7.60
N CYS A 188 5.04 -0.71 -7.11
CA CYS A 188 5.88 -0.10 -6.09
C CYS A 188 5.98 -0.98 -4.84
N ILE A 189 4.85 -1.39 -4.26
CA ILE A 189 4.81 -2.23 -3.04
C ILE A 189 5.36 -3.64 -3.30
N LEU A 190 4.98 -4.26 -4.41
CA LEU A 190 5.39 -5.63 -4.75
C LEU A 190 6.89 -5.73 -5.02
N SER A 191 7.48 -4.71 -5.64
CA SER A 191 8.92 -4.67 -5.90
C SER A 191 9.75 -4.74 -4.60
N ASP A 192 9.31 -4.03 -3.55
CA ASP A 192 9.99 -3.96 -2.26
C ASP A 192 9.74 -5.21 -1.37
N ARG A 193 8.64 -5.94 -1.62
CA ARG A 193 8.31 -7.19 -0.89
C ARG A 193 9.08 -8.41 -1.38
N SER A 194 9.63 -8.39 -2.60
CA SER A 194 10.37 -9.53 -3.16
C SER A 194 11.68 -9.79 -2.37
N THR A 195 11.65 -10.77 -1.46
CA THR A 195 12.72 -11.03 -0.48
C THR A 195 13.91 -11.82 -1.02
N MET A 196 13.88 -12.27 -2.28
CA MET A 196 14.96 -13.09 -2.84
C MET A 196 15.88 -12.26 -3.74
N LYS A 197 17.20 -12.43 -3.54
CA LYS A 197 18.25 -12.03 -4.48
C LYS A 197 18.13 -12.87 -5.74
N VAL A 198 17.17 -12.52 -6.57
CA VAL A 198 16.89 -13.16 -7.84
C VAL A 198 17.68 -12.40 -8.91
N THR A 199 18.47 -13.12 -9.70
CA THR A 199 19.24 -12.55 -10.82
C THR A 199 18.33 -11.68 -11.70
N THR A 200 18.86 -10.57 -12.23
CA THR A 200 18.13 -9.44 -12.84
C THR A 200 17.10 -9.80 -13.92
N GLY A 201 17.06 -11.04 -14.44
CA GLY A 201 16.06 -11.51 -15.40
C GLY A 201 14.89 -12.31 -14.83
N GLN A 202 14.95 -12.81 -13.59
CA GLN A 202 13.92 -13.68 -13.01
C GLN A 202 12.92 -12.92 -12.11
N ARG A 203 13.18 -11.63 -11.83
CA ARG A 203 12.45 -10.83 -10.84
C ARG A 203 11.00 -10.49 -11.22
N MET A 204 10.64 -10.55 -12.50
CA MET A 204 9.34 -10.02 -12.98
C MET A 204 8.19 -11.03 -12.98
N THR A 205 8.41 -12.30 -12.63
CA THR A 205 7.36 -13.33 -12.78
C THR A 205 7.04 -14.10 -11.50
N GLU A 206 7.36 -13.54 -10.33
CA GLU A 206 6.91 -14.13 -9.07
C GLU A 206 5.54 -13.60 -8.64
N SER A 207 5.23 -12.35 -8.99
CA SER A 207 3.93 -11.72 -8.74
C SER A 207 3.28 -11.22 -10.03
N SER A 208 1.96 -11.37 -10.14
CA SER A 208 1.17 -10.83 -11.24
C SER A 208 -0.03 -10.06 -10.70
N VAL A 209 -0.11 -8.76 -10.98
CA VAL A 209 -1.27 -7.91 -10.67
C VAL A 209 -2.42 -8.27 -11.62
N LEU A 210 -3.57 -8.63 -11.04
CA LEU A 210 -4.78 -9.01 -11.76
C LEU A 210 -5.72 -7.82 -11.96
N ASP A 211 -5.88 -7.01 -10.92
CA ASP A 211 -6.70 -5.81 -10.90
C ASP A 211 -6.02 -4.73 -10.04
N ALA A 212 -6.23 -3.46 -10.40
CA ALA A 212 -5.83 -2.32 -9.60
C ALA A 212 -6.77 -1.14 -9.86
N HIS A 213 -7.31 -0.55 -8.79
CA HIS A 213 -8.21 0.59 -8.86
C HIS A 213 -8.03 1.53 -7.67
N VAL A 214 -8.60 2.72 -7.75
CA VAL A 214 -8.59 3.72 -6.68
C VAL A 214 -10.02 4.02 -6.23
N ALA A 215 -10.21 4.23 -4.94
CA ALA A 215 -11.43 4.79 -4.39
C ALA A 215 -11.09 5.90 -3.40
N GLU A 216 -11.93 6.94 -3.36
CA GLU A 216 -11.80 7.99 -2.37
C GLU A 216 -12.56 7.61 -1.09
N VAL A 217 -11.87 7.76 0.05
CA VAL A 217 -12.43 7.52 1.38
C VAL A 217 -12.03 8.70 2.24
N ASP A 218 -13.02 9.40 2.80
CA ASP A 218 -12.82 10.60 3.63
C ASP A 218 -11.95 11.69 2.94
N GLY A 219 -12.07 11.81 1.61
CA GLY A 219 -11.32 12.77 0.79
C GLY A 219 -9.87 12.36 0.46
N GLU A 220 -9.47 11.16 0.88
CA GLU A 220 -8.13 10.61 0.63
C GLU A 220 -8.20 9.43 -0.34
N PRO A 221 -7.24 9.30 -1.29
CA PRO A 221 -7.20 8.18 -2.20
C PRO A 221 -6.70 6.90 -1.51
N TYR A 222 -7.42 5.80 -1.73
CA TYR A 222 -7.05 4.45 -1.33
C TYR A 222 -6.91 3.60 -2.60
N TRP A 223 -5.74 2.99 -2.80
CA TRP A 223 -5.46 2.12 -3.93
C TRP A 223 -5.66 0.67 -3.55
N TYR A 224 -6.58 0.01 -4.25
CA TYR A 224 -6.93 -1.39 -4.10
C TYR A 224 -6.35 -2.19 -5.24
N TYR A 225 -5.84 -3.38 -4.94
CA TYR A 225 -5.29 -4.25 -5.98
C TYR A 225 -5.36 -5.72 -5.58
N GLU A 226 -5.50 -6.56 -6.60
CA GLU A 226 -5.55 -8.02 -6.51
C GLU A 226 -4.34 -8.59 -7.25
N TYR A 227 -3.64 -9.55 -6.66
CA TYR A 227 -2.45 -10.11 -7.27
C TYR A 227 -2.16 -11.55 -6.81
N LEU A 228 -1.55 -12.32 -7.71
CA LEU A 228 -1.08 -13.66 -7.44
C LEU A 228 0.42 -13.64 -7.14
N VAL A 229 0.84 -14.49 -6.21
CA VAL A 229 2.26 -14.76 -5.93
C VAL A 229 2.51 -16.26 -6.06
N ARG A 230 3.50 -16.66 -6.86
CA ARG A 230 3.88 -18.06 -6.99
C ARG A 230 4.48 -18.57 -5.67
N LYS A 231 4.05 -19.75 -5.21
CA LYS A 231 4.59 -20.43 -4.04
C LYS A 231 5.18 -21.80 -4.39
N SER A 232 6.12 -22.24 -3.57
CA SER A 232 6.53 -23.65 -3.55
C SER A 232 5.38 -24.53 -3.01
N PRO A 233 5.27 -25.78 -3.47
CA PRO A 233 4.32 -26.74 -2.90
C PRO A 233 4.45 -26.85 -1.37
N THR A 234 3.33 -27.07 -0.67
CA THR A 234 3.27 -27.31 0.78
C THR A 234 2.66 -28.67 1.08
N LYS A 235 2.74 -29.15 2.33
CA LYS A 235 2.05 -30.40 2.73
C LYS A 235 0.54 -30.37 2.44
N SER A 236 -0.10 -29.21 2.56
CA SER A 236 -1.52 -29.01 2.27
C SER A 236 -1.84 -28.81 0.79
N ALA A 237 -0.83 -28.54 -0.05
CA ALA A 237 -0.99 -28.31 -1.48
C ALA A 237 0.28 -28.77 -2.23
N PRO A 238 0.39 -30.07 -2.57
CA PRO A 238 1.59 -30.66 -3.15
C PRO A 238 1.81 -30.35 -4.63
N GLU A 239 0.89 -29.61 -5.26
CA GLU A 239 0.92 -29.34 -6.69
C GLU A 239 2.03 -28.35 -7.08
N PRO A 240 2.70 -28.57 -8.22
CA PRO A 240 3.89 -27.81 -8.64
C PRO A 240 3.63 -26.33 -8.99
N ASN A 241 2.35 -25.93 -9.11
CA ASN A 241 1.91 -24.58 -9.50
C ASN A 241 1.00 -23.97 -8.43
N LEU A 242 1.44 -24.01 -7.17
CA LEU A 242 0.72 -23.37 -6.09
C LEU A 242 0.86 -21.85 -6.16
N PHE A 243 -0.25 -21.14 -6.15
CA PHE A 243 -0.27 -19.69 -6.03
C PHE A 243 -0.93 -19.28 -4.71
N ARG A 244 -0.46 -18.16 -4.16
CA ARG A 244 -1.15 -17.41 -3.12
C ARG A 244 -1.90 -16.28 -3.80
N HIS A 245 -3.18 -16.21 -3.53
CA HIS A 245 -4.04 -15.13 -3.98
C HIS A 245 -4.08 -14.05 -2.89
N ASN A 246 -3.79 -12.82 -3.28
CA ASN A 246 -3.73 -11.67 -2.39
C ASN A 246 -4.69 -10.58 -2.87
N VAL A 247 -5.31 -9.91 -1.92
CA VAL A 247 -5.94 -8.60 -2.09
C VAL A 247 -5.32 -7.63 -1.12
N ALA A 248 -5.15 -6.39 -1.54
CA ALA A 248 -4.50 -5.38 -0.74
C ALA A 248 -5.11 -4.00 -0.95
N CYS A 249 -4.93 -3.15 0.06
CA CYS A 249 -5.30 -1.75 0.04
C CYS A 249 -4.12 -0.94 0.57
N THR A 250 -3.79 0.14 -0.13
CA THR A 250 -2.71 1.05 0.23
C THR A 250 -3.27 2.46 0.35
N ALA A 251 -2.86 3.17 1.39
CA ALA A 251 -3.14 4.58 1.59
C ALA A 251 -1.84 5.32 1.90
N GLU A 252 -1.81 6.61 1.66
CA GLU A 252 -0.64 7.46 1.92
C GLU A 252 -0.92 8.39 3.10
N ARG A 253 0.06 8.50 4.01
CA ARG A 253 0.08 9.50 5.08
C ARG A 253 1.51 9.93 5.35
N ASP A 254 1.72 11.24 5.46
CA ASP A 254 2.98 11.87 5.85
C ASP A 254 4.21 11.42 5.04
N GLY A 255 4.01 11.10 3.75
CA GLY A 255 5.04 10.60 2.83
C GLY A 255 5.31 9.10 2.93
N TYR A 256 4.49 8.34 3.65
CA TYR A 256 4.63 6.89 3.82
C TYR A 256 3.39 6.14 3.32
N LEU A 257 3.63 4.99 2.70
CA LEU A 257 2.59 4.08 2.25
C LEU A 257 2.24 3.11 3.37
N TYR A 258 0.96 3.06 3.71
CA TYR A 258 0.37 2.10 4.64
C TYR A 258 -0.39 1.08 3.82
N SER A 259 0.06 -0.17 3.82
CA SER A 259 -0.48 -1.24 2.97
C SER A 259 -1.00 -2.40 3.81
N LEU A 260 -2.31 -2.63 3.79
CA LEU A 260 -2.93 -3.84 4.30
C LEU A 260 -2.96 -4.89 3.18
N ASN A 261 -2.47 -6.09 3.48
CA ASN A 261 -2.50 -7.23 2.58
C ASN A 261 -3.21 -8.41 3.25
N ALA A 262 -4.18 -9.00 2.57
CA ALA A 262 -4.91 -10.18 2.99
C ALA A 262 -4.79 -11.27 1.93
N SER A 263 -4.47 -12.50 2.34
CA SER A 263 -4.12 -13.55 1.39
C SER A 263 -4.47 -14.95 1.84
N THR A 264 -4.68 -15.83 0.86
CA THR A 264 -4.93 -17.27 1.06
C THR A 264 -4.35 -18.08 -0.10
N LEU A 265 -4.40 -19.41 -0.04
CA LEU A 265 -4.06 -20.24 -1.19
C LEU A 265 -5.12 -20.07 -2.29
N SER A 266 -4.71 -20.05 -3.56
CA SER A 266 -5.65 -19.83 -4.68
C SER A 266 -6.79 -20.84 -4.72
N LYS A 267 -6.56 -22.08 -4.27
CA LYS A 267 -7.62 -23.10 -4.13
C LYS A 267 -8.74 -22.75 -3.16
N GLN A 268 -8.44 -21.92 -2.16
CA GLN A 268 -9.39 -21.50 -1.15
C GLN A 268 -10.03 -20.14 -1.50
N TRP A 269 -9.61 -19.53 -2.61
CA TRP A 269 -10.02 -18.18 -2.99
C TRP A 269 -11.54 -18.05 -3.16
N GLU A 270 -12.19 -19.00 -3.82
CA GLU A 270 -13.65 -19.00 -3.98
C GLU A 270 -14.38 -18.94 -2.62
N SER A 271 -13.85 -19.64 -1.62
CA SER A 271 -14.46 -19.71 -0.28
C SER A 271 -14.03 -18.61 0.69
N MET A 272 -12.88 -17.98 0.47
CA MET A 272 -12.26 -17.03 1.42
C MET A 272 -12.15 -15.61 0.87
N GLY A 273 -12.05 -15.48 -0.45
CA GLY A 273 -11.82 -14.24 -1.18
C GLY A 273 -12.79 -13.13 -0.80
N PRO A 274 -14.12 -13.36 -0.80
CA PRO A 274 -15.09 -12.34 -0.41
C PRO A 274 -14.84 -11.76 1.00
N PHE A 275 -14.43 -12.60 1.96
CA PHE A 275 -14.15 -12.15 3.33
C PHE A 275 -12.84 -11.38 3.43
N LEU A 276 -11.83 -11.76 2.65
CA LEU A 276 -10.56 -11.04 2.57
C LEU A 276 -10.72 -9.69 1.83
N GLN A 277 -11.57 -9.63 0.81
CA GLN A 277 -11.96 -8.39 0.16
C GLN A 277 -12.68 -7.45 1.14
N LYS A 278 -13.61 -7.97 1.97
CA LYS A 278 -14.26 -7.20 3.04
C LYS A 278 -13.25 -6.68 4.07
N THR A 279 -12.25 -7.47 4.44
CA THR A 279 -11.13 -7.03 5.29
C THR A 279 -10.38 -5.85 4.66
N VAL A 280 -9.99 -5.97 3.40
CA VAL A 280 -9.25 -4.94 2.68
C VAL A 280 -10.07 -3.65 2.50
N ALA A 281 -11.35 -3.78 2.16
CA ALA A 281 -12.29 -2.66 2.02
C ALA A 281 -12.55 -1.92 3.33
N SER A 282 -12.33 -2.56 4.49
CA SER A 282 -12.50 -1.96 5.82
C SER A 282 -11.27 -1.22 6.35
N PHE A 283 -10.14 -1.24 5.62
CA PHE A 283 -8.90 -0.61 6.08
C PHE A 283 -9.04 0.92 6.12
N ARG A 284 -8.78 1.53 7.27
CA ARG A 284 -8.86 2.98 7.43
C ARG A 284 -7.66 3.51 8.19
N LEU A 285 -7.15 4.65 7.75
CA LEU A 285 -6.21 5.42 8.54
C LEU A 285 -7.00 6.24 9.58
N LEU A 286 -6.66 6.07 10.86
CA LEU A 286 -7.31 6.77 11.98
C LEU A 286 -6.63 8.12 12.22
N PRO A 287 -7.32 9.13 12.76
CA PRO A 287 -6.67 10.37 13.21
C PRO A 287 -5.54 10.08 14.19
N GLY A 288 -4.44 10.84 14.09
CA GLY A 288 -3.32 10.70 15.01
C GLY A 288 -3.74 11.08 16.43
N THR A 289 -3.56 10.16 17.39
CA THR A 289 -3.76 10.41 18.83
C THR A 289 -2.43 10.75 19.50
N GLU A 290 -2.41 10.96 20.81
CA GLU A 290 -1.16 11.11 21.59
C GLU A 290 -0.21 9.90 21.46
N ASN A 291 -0.76 8.72 21.16
CA ASN A 291 -0.02 7.48 20.98
C ASN A 291 0.57 7.33 19.57
N TYR A 292 0.14 8.17 18.61
CA TYR A 292 0.59 8.07 17.23
C TYR A 292 2.08 8.42 17.10
N VAL A 293 2.85 7.48 16.56
CA VAL A 293 4.26 7.65 16.25
C VAL A 293 4.44 7.64 14.73
N PRO A 294 4.55 8.80 14.08
CA PRO A 294 4.73 8.85 12.64
C PRO A 294 6.05 8.20 12.21
N PRO A 295 6.09 7.54 11.03
CA PRO A 295 7.27 6.82 10.57
C PRO A 295 8.54 7.67 10.46
N TYR A 296 8.41 8.98 10.20
CA TYR A 296 9.53 9.92 10.07
C TYR A 296 10.14 10.40 11.39
N LYS A 297 9.51 10.16 12.55
CA LYS A 297 10.08 10.57 13.86
C LYS A 297 11.22 9.67 14.30
N ASP A 298 11.25 8.45 13.81
CA ASP A 298 12.29 7.47 14.10
C ASP A 298 12.65 6.71 12.81
N PRO A 299 13.08 7.44 11.77
CA PRO A 299 13.50 6.79 10.54
C PRO A 299 14.79 6.07 10.91
N TRP A 300 14.77 4.75 10.81
CA TRP A 300 15.93 3.91 11.05
C TRP A 300 17.21 4.56 10.52
N ARG A 301 18.21 4.70 11.40
CA ARG A 301 19.59 5.02 11.01
C ARG A 301 20.20 3.81 10.31
N PHE A 302 19.82 3.59 9.06
CA PHE A 302 20.72 2.94 8.13
C PHE A 302 21.57 4.07 7.55
N TRP A 303 22.91 3.93 7.66
CA TRP A 303 24.00 4.93 7.54
C TRP A 303 24.06 6.03 8.61
#